data_AF-A0A7W0G265-F1
#
_entry.id   AF-A0A7W0G265-F1
#
_cell.length_a   1.000
_cell.length_b   1.000
_cell.length_c   1.000
_cell.angle_alpha   90.00
_cell.angle_beta   90.00
_cell.angle_gamma   90.00
#
_symmetry.space_group_name_H-M   'P 1'
#
loop_
_entity.id
_entity.type
_entity.pdbx_description
1 polymer ?
#
loop_
_entity_poly.entity_id
_entity_poly.type
_entity_poly.pdbx_seq_one_letter_code
_entity_poly.pdbx_strand_id
1 'polypeptide(L)'
;AHLRKDGHELCYTRAFPDHHVFDESELDAVAREALSRGARAVLLTAKDAVKIQPRRFALPFLVVEIGLEFDDEGELLRLLKSAITRRAS
;
A
#
# COMPACT_ATOMS: atom_id res chain seq x y z
N ALA A 1 -2.98 5.65 9.96
CA ALA A 1 -4.24 6.14 10.55
C ALA A 1 -5.36 5.10 10.46
N HIS A 2 -5.59 4.48 9.29
CA HIS A 2 -6.65 3.46 9.11
C HIS A 2 -6.47 2.22 10.00
N LEU A 3 -5.34 1.51 9.93
CA LEU A 3 -5.08 0.32 10.74
C LEU A 3 -5.33 0.49 12.26
N ARG A 4 -4.98 1.65 12.83
CA ARG A 4 -5.25 1.94 14.25
C ARG A 4 -6.74 2.15 14.52
N LYS A 5 -7.50 2.73 13.58
CA LYS A 5 -8.96 2.85 13.68
C LYS A 5 -9.64 1.49 13.63
N ASP A 6 -9.07 0.55 12.89
CA ASP A 6 -9.55 -0.83 12.80
C ASP A 6 -9.14 -1.69 14.01
N GLY A 7 -8.49 -1.09 15.02
CA GLY A 7 -8.13 -1.75 16.28
C GLY A 7 -6.75 -2.41 16.28
N HIS A 8 -5.94 -2.23 15.23
CA HIS A 8 -4.58 -2.78 15.21
C HIS A 8 -3.60 -1.92 16.02
N GLU A 9 -2.84 -2.57 16.91
CA GLU A 9 -1.73 -1.95 17.61
C GLU A 9 -0.46 -1.98 16.74
N LEU A 10 0.08 -0.79 16.42
CA LEU A 10 1.29 -0.65 15.62
C LEU A 10 2.47 -0.30 16.52
N CYS A 11 3.45 -1.22 16.64
CA CYS A 11 4.67 -1.03 17.42
C CYS A 11 5.67 -0.02 16.82
N TYR A 12 5.57 0.24 15.51
CA TYR A 12 6.40 1.19 14.79
C TYR A 12 5.67 1.75 13.58
N THR A 13 5.91 3.03 13.27
CA THR A 13 5.40 3.68 12.07
C THR A 13 6.44 4.65 11.52
N ARG A 14 6.69 4.60 10.21
CA ARG A 14 7.49 5.59 9.49
C ARG A 14 6.73 6.03 8.24
N ALA A 15 6.63 7.32 8.03
CA ALA A 15 5.95 7.92 6.89
C ALA A 15 6.98 8.39 5.86
N PHE A 16 6.64 8.24 4.58
CA PHE A 16 7.46 8.69 3.46
C PHE A 16 6.66 9.69 2.62
N PRO A 17 7.33 10.68 1.99
CA PRO A 17 6.70 11.56 1.03
C PRO A 17 6.05 10.79 -0.12
N ASP A 18 5.10 11.42 -0.81
CA ASP A 18 4.59 10.82 -2.03
C ASP A 18 5.69 10.77 -3.10
N HIS A 19 5.59 9.80 -4.02
CA HIS A 19 6.64 9.51 -5.01
C HIS A 19 8.04 9.21 -4.44
N HIS A 20 8.16 8.96 -3.13
CA HIS A 20 9.44 8.60 -2.52
C HIS A 20 10.06 7.39 -3.22
N VAL A 21 11.36 7.50 -3.51
CA VAL A 21 12.18 6.43 -4.08
C VAL A 21 12.94 5.80 -2.93
N PHE A 22 12.67 4.52 -2.67
CA PHE A 22 13.32 3.81 -1.59
C PHE A 22 14.74 3.43 -1.97
N ASP A 23 15.69 3.82 -1.14
CA ASP A 23 17.02 3.24 -1.17
C ASP A 23 17.04 1.91 -0.38
N GLU A 24 17.88 1.00 -0.84
CA GLU A 24 18.04 -0.33 -0.27
C GLU A 24 18.52 -0.32 1.20
N SER A 25 19.38 0.62 1.56
CA SER A 25 19.88 0.77 2.93
C SER A 25 18.84 1.38 3.87
N GLU A 26 17.95 2.22 3.32
CA GLU A 26 16.84 2.79 4.07
C GLU A 26 15.81 1.71 4.45
N LEU A 27 15.46 0.84 3.50
CA LEU A 27 14.56 -0.29 3.76
C LEU A 27 15.14 -1.27 4.80
N ASP A 28 16.45 -1.50 4.77
CA ASP A 28 17.14 -2.27 5.80
C ASP A 28 17.06 -1.59 7.18
N ALA A 29 17.27 -0.28 7.23
CA ALA A 29 17.16 0.47 8.48
C ALA A 29 15.74 0.38 9.05
N VAL A 30 14.71 0.51 8.20
CA VAL A 30 13.30 0.31 8.57
C VAL A 30 13.08 -1.10 9.13
N ALA A 31 13.55 -2.13 8.45
CA ALA A 31 13.36 -3.52 8.88
C ALA A 31 14.03 -3.78 10.24
N ARG A 32 15.26 -3.29 10.45
CA ARG A 32 16.00 -3.45 11.71
C ARG A 32 15.37 -2.66 12.86
N GLU A 33 14.92 -1.44 12.61
CA GLU A 33 14.27 -0.62 13.63
C GLU A 33 12.89 -1.18 14.02
N ALA A 34 12.13 -1.70 13.05
CA ALA A 34 10.89 -2.39 13.34
C ALA A 34 11.14 -3.67 14.18
N LEU A 35 12.16 -4.46 13.79
CA LEU A 35 12.54 -5.66 14.53
C LEU A 35 12.94 -5.35 15.98
N SER A 36 13.75 -4.32 16.21
CA SER A 36 14.19 -3.93 17.56
C SER A 36 13.03 -3.47 18.46
N ARG A 37 11.90 -3.07 17.86
CA ARG A 37 10.65 -2.69 18.53
C ARG A 37 9.66 -3.86 18.67
N GLY A 38 10.07 -5.08 18.31
CA GLY A 38 9.25 -6.29 18.43
C GLY A 38 8.28 -6.52 17.26
N ALA A 39 8.46 -5.83 16.13
CA ALA A 39 7.67 -6.11 14.94
C ALA A 39 7.97 -7.52 14.39
N ARG A 40 6.94 -8.16 13.84
CA ARG A 40 7.05 -9.46 13.16
C ARG A 40 7.00 -9.34 11.63
N ALA A 41 6.58 -8.19 11.13
CA ALA A 41 6.50 -7.86 9.72
C ALA A 41 6.47 -6.34 9.55
N VAL A 42 6.82 -5.87 8.35
CA VAL A 42 6.59 -4.49 7.90
C VAL A 42 5.39 -4.51 6.96
N LEU A 43 4.39 -3.68 7.25
CA LEU A 43 3.23 -3.49 6.37
C LEU A 43 3.44 -2.28 5.47
N LEU A 44 3.08 -2.40 4.20
CA LEU A 44 3.14 -1.32 3.22
C LEU A 44 1.97 -1.41 2.23
N THR A 45 1.74 -0.35 1.46
CA THR A 45 0.71 -0.35 0.43
C THR A 45 1.21 -1.03 -0.85
N ALA A 46 0.29 -1.48 -1.72
CA ALA A 46 0.64 -1.97 -3.04
C ALA A 46 1.38 -0.91 -3.88
N LYS A 47 1.03 0.38 -3.70
CA LYS A 47 1.71 1.52 -4.36
C LYS A 47 3.19 1.63 -4.00
N ASP A 48 3.53 1.33 -2.76
CA ASP A 48 4.93 1.41 -2.30
C ASP A 48 5.69 0.13 -2.68
N ALA A 49 5.01 -1.02 -2.66
CA ALA A 49 5.60 -2.32 -2.97
C ALA A 49 6.16 -2.39 -4.41
N VAL A 50 5.50 -1.77 -5.39
CA VAL A 50 5.99 -1.73 -6.79
C VAL A 50 7.33 -0.99 -6.95
N LYS A 51 7.77 -0.23 -5.95
CA LYS A 51 9.04 0.49 -5.95
C LYS A 51 10.18 -0.27 -5.28
N ILE A 52 9.88 -1.41 -4.65
CA ILE A 52 10.84 -2.20 -3.89
C ILE A 52 11.26 -3.41 -4.70
N GLN A 53 12.57 -3.57 -4.89
CA GLN A 53 13.11 -4.75 -5.56
C GLN A 53 12.96 -6.00 -4.68
N PRO A 54 12.59 -7.17 -5.25
CA PRO A 54 12.48 -8.41 -4.48
C PRO A 54 13.83 -8.82 -3.86
N ARG A 55 13.87 -8.93 -2.53
CA ARG A 55 15.05 -9.37 -1.78
C ARG A 55 14.69 -9.82 -0.36
N ARG A 56 15.67 -10.35 0.36
CA ARG A 56 15.54 -10.70 1.77
C ARG A 56 15.88 -9.49 2.66
N PHE A 57 15.02 -9.24 3.64
CA PHE A 57 15.21 -8.26 4.71
C PHE A 57 15.20 -8.98 6.08
N ALA A 58 15.53 -8.25 7.14
CA ALA A 58 15.46 -8.78 8.51
C ALA A 58 14.03 -9.13 8.96
N LEU A 59 13.01 -8.54 8.31
CA LEU A 59 11.60 -8.83 8.50
C LEU A 59 10.91 -9.00 7.13
N PRO A 60 9.84 -9.81 7.04
CA PRO A 60 9.02 -9.85 5.84
C PRO A 60 8.30 -8.51 5.63
N PHE A 61 8.24 -8.09 4.36
CA PHE A 61 7.44 -6.95 3.91
C PHE A 61 6.13 -7.50 3.33
N LEU A 62 4.99 -7.10 3.90
CA LEU A 62 3.67 -7.57 3.51
C LEU A 62 2.85 -6.43 2.92
N VAL A 63 2.24 -6.69 1.78
CA VAL A 63 1.37 -5.72 1.12
C VAL A 63 -0.01 -5.77 1.73
N VAL A 64 -0.51 -4.64 2.19
CA VAL A 64 -1.92 -4.47 2.56
C VAL A 64 -2.70 -4.27 1.27
N GLU A 65 -3.45 -5.30 0.89
CA GLU A 65 -4.40 -5.21 -0.22
C GLU A 65 -5.67 -4.50 0.22
N ILE A 66 -6.15 -3.60 -0.65
CA ILE A 66 -7.42 -2.92 -0.47
C ILE A 66 -8.29 -3.23 -1.66
N GLY A 67 -9.55 -3.59 -1.40
CA GLY A 67 -10.58 -3.77 -2.42
C GLY A 67 -11.42 -2.51 -2.58
N LEU A 68 -12.10 -2.41 -3.72
CA LEU A 68 -13.13 -1.42 -3.95
C LEU A 68 -14.35 -2.13 -4.51
N GLU A 69 -15.52 -1.78 -3.96
CA GLU A 69 -16.82 -2.27 -4.39
C GLU A 69 -17.69 -1.07 -4.75
N PHE A 70 -18.51 -1.20 -5.79
CA PHE A 70 -19.45 -0.17 -6.20
C PHE A 70 -20.86 -0.60 -5.84
N ASP A 71 -21.62 0.30 -5.22
CA ASP A 71 -23.02 0.03 -4.82
C ASP A 71 -23.92 -0.36 -6.02
N ASP A 72 -23.68 0.25 -7.20
CA ASP A 72 -24.35 -0.11 -8.46
C ASP A 72 -23.35 -0.15 -9.61
N GLU A 73 -22.74 -1.32 -9.81
CA GLU A 73 -21.85 -1.59 -10.93
C GLU A 73 -22.51 -1.40 -12.30
N GLY A 74 -23.82 -1.68 -12.40
CA GLY A 74 -24.58 -1.59 -13.65
C GLY A 74 -24.68 -0.14 -14.14
N GLU A 75 -25.00 0.77 -13.24
CA GLU A 75 -25.07 2.20 -13.52
C GLU A 75 -23.70 2.77 -13.86
N LEU A 76 -22.65 2.40 -13.12
CA LEU A 76 -21.27 2.80 -13.44
C LEU A 76 -20.89 2.38 -14.87
N LEU A 77 -21.17 1.13 -15.25
CA LEU A 77 -20.88 0.63 -16.58
C LEU A 77 -21.69 1.36 -17.66
N ARG A 78 -22.94 1.75 -17.37
CA ARG A 78 -23.76 2.55 -18.30
C ARG A 78 -23.19 3.94 -18.51
N LEU A 79 -22.72 4.59 -17.45
CA LEU A 79 -22.05 5.90 -17.52
C LEU A 79 -20.75 5.82 -18.33
N LEU A 80 -19.92 4.80 -18.09
CA LEU A 80 -18.67 4.57 -18.82
C LEU A 80 -18.91 4.37 -20.32
N LYS A 81 -19.86 3.50 -20.69
CA LYS A 81 -20.23 3.27 -22.11
C LYS A 81 -20.65 4.58 -22.78
N SER A 82 -21.54 5.33 -22.11
CA SER A 82 -22.05 6.60 -22.63
C SER A 82 -20.96 7.67 -22.81
N ALA A 83 -19.94 7.68 -21.94
CA ALA A 83 -18.81 8.59 -22.03
C ALA A 83 -17.86 8.22 -23.19
N ILE A 84 -17.59 6.93 -23.40
CA ILE A 84 -16.73 6.44 -24.48
C ILE A 84 -17.38 6.71 -25.84
N THR A 85 -18.67 6.40 -26.02
CA THR A 85 -19.37 6.62 -27.29
C THR A 85 -19.41 8.09 -27.70
N ARG A 86 -19.61 9.01 -26.73
CA ARG A 86 -19.58 10.46 -26.98
C ARG A 86 -18.23 11.00 -27.42
N ARG A 87 -17.13 10.32 -27.07
CA ARG A 87 -15.77 10.73 -27.44
C ARG A 87 -15.33 10.22 -28.81
N ALA A 88 -16.04 9.22 -29.33
CA ALA A 88 -15.81 8.62 -30.64
C ALA A 88 -16.71 9.20 -31.75
N SER A 89 -17.58 10.16 -31.40
CA SER A 89 -18.46 10.90 -32.30
C SER A 89 -18.00 12.35 -32.40
#